data_AF-A0A963LW55-F1
#
_entry.id   AF-A0A963LW55-F1
#
_cell.length_a   1.000
_cell.length_b   1.000
_cell.length_c   1.000
_cell.angle_alpha   90.00
_cell.angle_beta   90.00
_cell.angle_gamma   90.00
#
_symmetry.space_group_name_H-M   'P 1'
#
loop_
_entity.id
_entity.type
_entity.pdbx_description
1 polymer ?
#
loop_
_entity_poly.entity_id
_entity_poly.type
_entity_poly.pdbx_seq_one_letter_code
_entity_poly.pdbx_strand_id
1 'polypeptide(L)' 'FGWVDTGVDTDALAQRMLDMGYLLAPGALFHARRQPSTLMRINFATTQDARFWSDFAVARSGG' A
#
# COMPACT_ATOMS: atom_id res chain seq x y z
N PHE A 1 -3.05 -13.38 -0.29
CA PHE A 1 -2.32 -12.13 -0.63
C PHE A 1 -2.36 -11.92 -2.13
N GLY A 2 -2.28 -10.68 -2.58
CA GLY A 2 -1.97 -10.36 -3.97
C GLY A 2 -1.47 -8.94 -4.14
N TRP A 3 -1.25 -8.57 -5.39
CA TRP A 3 -0.58 -7.34 -5.77
C TRP A 3 -1.57 -6.38 -6.40
N VAL A 4 -1.46 -5.12 -6.01
CA VAL A 4 -2.20 -4.01 -6.61
C VAL A 4 -1.19 -2.99 -7.13
N ASP A 5 -1.37 -2.58 -8.38
CA ASP A 5 -0.66 -1.40 -8.89
C ASP A 5 -1.35 -0.14 -8.36
N THR A 6 -0.61 0.64 -7.58
CA THR A 6 -1.11 1.83 -6.92
C THR A 6 -0.87 3.10 -7.73
N GLY A 7 -0.02 3.03 -8.77
CA GLY A 7 0.38 4.19 -9.58
C GLY A 7 1.18 5.27 -8.84
N VAL A 8 1.55 5.05 -7.58
CA VAL A 8 2.36 5.97 -6.75
C VAL A 8 3.49 5.22 -6.05
N ASP A 9 4.45 5.94 -5.46
CA ASP A 9 5.49 5.31 -4.65
C ASP A 9 4.88 4.61 -3.43
N THR A 10 5.05 3.28 -3.37
CA THR A 10 4.47 2.46 -2.30
C THR A 10 5.18 2.60 -0.96
N ASP A 11 6.43 3.07 -0.90
CA ASP A 11 7.10 3.36 0.37
C ASP A 11 6.39 4.54 1.07
N ALA A 12 6.13 5.63 0.32
CA ALA A 12 5.42 6.80 0.84
C ALA A 12 3.94 6.49 1.17
N LEU A 13 3.26 5.72 0.31
CA LEU A 13 1.88 5.30 0.56
C LEU A 13 1.77 4.43 1.82
N ALA A 14 2.70 3.49 2.03
CA ALA A 14 2.69 2.65 3.22
C ALA A 14 2.92 3.46 4.51
N GLN A 15 3.76 4.50 4.49
CA GLN A 15 3.92 5.40 5.64
C GLN A 15 2.60 6.13 5.97
N ARG A 16 1.92 6.72 4.98
CA ARG A 16 0.63 7.39 5.23
C ARG A 16 -0.44 6.42 5.74
N MET A 17 -0.48 5.21 5.19
CA MET A 17 -1.39 4.17 5.66
C MET A 17 -1.05 3.69 7.09
N LEU A 18 0.24 3.68 7.46
CA LEU A 18 0.69 3.37 8.81
C LEU A 18 0.21 4.42 9.82
N ASP A 19 0.24 5.71 9.46
CA ASP A 19 -0.31 6.80 10.29
C ASP A 19 -1.82 6.63 10.55
N MET A 20 -2.53 5.93 9.66
CA MET A 20 -3.95 5.58 9.79
C MET A 20 -4.19 4.22 10.49
N GLY A 21 -3.12 3.55 10.93
CA GLY A 21 -3.19 2.27 11.64
C GLY A 21 -3.13 1.01 10.75
N TYR A 22 -2.83 1.15 9.46
CA TYR A 22 -2.71 0.03 8.53
C TYR A 22 -1.26 -0.38 8.27
N LEU A 23 -0.96 -1.67 8.42
CA LEU A 23 0.34 -2.22 8.05
C LEU A 23 0.29 -2.84 6.66
N LEU A 24 0.96 -2.20 5.69
CA LEU A 24 1.04 -2.65 4.30
C LEU A 24 2.49 -2.96 3.89
N ALA A 25 2.65 -3.73 2.81
CA ALA A 25 3.95 -4.20 2.34
C ALA A 25 4.29 -3.59 0.97
N PRO A 26 5.09 -2.51 0.94
CA PRO A 26 5.61 -1.91 -0.31
C PRO A 26 6.33 -2.93 -1.18
N GLY A 27 6.26 -2.75 -2.50
CA GLY A 27 6.90 -3.63 -3.46
C GLY A 27 8.42 -3.64 -3.33
N ALA A 28 9.02 -2.55 -2.86
CA ALA A 28 10.46 -2.43 -2.61
C ALA A 28 11.01 -3.52 -1.67
N LEU A 29 10.19 -4.07 -0.77
CA LEU A 29 10.58 -5.17 0.13
C LEU A 29 10.85 -6.50 -0.59
N PHE A 30 10.40 -6.63 -1.84
CA PHE A 30 10.46 -7.88 -2.61
C PHE A 30 11.42 -7.81 -3.80
N HIS A 31 12.13 -6.69 -3.95
CA HIS A 31 13.22 -6.56 -4.93
C HIS A 31 14.56 -6.94 -4.28
N ALA A 32 15.39 -7.69 -5.01
CA ALA A 32 16.73 -8.07 -4.54
C ALA A 32 17.65 -6.86 -4.28
N ARG A 33 17.36 -5.72 -4.94
CA ARG A 33 17.98 -4.42 -4.67
C ARG A 33 16.89 -3.42 -4.38
N ARG A 34 17.13 -2.49 -3.44
CA ARG A 34 16.14 -1.48 -3.09
C ARG A 34 15.91 -0.54 -4.28
N GLN A 35 14.67 -0.52 -4.76
CA GLN A 35 14.20 0.32 -5.84
C GLN A 35 12.75 0.75 -5.56
N PRO A 36 12.34 1.97 -5.97
CA PRO A 36 10.93 2.37 -5.90
C PRO A 36 10.04 1.40 -6.66
N SER A 37 8.80 1.24 -6.18
CA SER A 37 7.81 0.37 -6.80
C SER A 37 6.40 0.94 -6.64
N THR A 38 5.57 0.77 -7.66
CA THR A 38 4.14 1.10 -7.58
C THR A 38 3.29 -0.08 -7.11
N LEU A 39 3.88 -1.28 -7.01
CA LEU A 39 3.18 -2.49 -6.61
C LEU A 39 3.12 -2.63 -5.09
N MET A 40 1.92 -2.78 -4.55
CA MET A 40 1.68 -3.00 -3.12
C MET A 40 1.17 -4.42 -2.89
N ARG A 41 1.76 -5.15 -1.94
CA ARG A 41 1.25 -6.48 -1.55
C ARG A 41 0.23 -6.33 -0.44
N ILE A 42 -1.00 -6.80 -0.67
CA ILE A 42 -2.11 -6.72 0.28
C ILE A 42 -2.67 -8.11 0.63
N ASN A 43 -3.27 -8.21 1.82
CA ASN A 43 -3.98 -9.42 2.24
C ASN A 43 -5.48 -9.32 1.93
N PHE A 44 -5.91 -9.90 0.81
CA PHE A 44 -7.32 -9.92 0.41
C PHE A 44 -8.30 -10.49 1.45
N ALA A 45 -7.85 -11.36 2.35
CA ALA A 45 -8.73 -11.89 3.40
C ALA A 45 -9.09 -10.82 4.44
N THR A 46 -8.20 -9.86 4.70
CA THR A 46 -8.39 -8.81 5.71
C THR A 46 -8.72 -7.44 5.10
N THR A 47 -8.53 -7.25 3.79
CA THR A 47 -8.90 -6.01 3.07
C THR A 47 -10.30 -6.09 2.44
N GLN A 48 -11.24 -6.84 3.04
CA GLN A 48 -12.64 -6.83 2.60
C GLN A 48 -13.43 -5.65 3.19
N ASP A 49 -12.88 -4.98 4.20
CA ASP A 49 -13.46 -3.79 4.79
C ASP A 49 -13.47 -2.63 3.78
N ALA A 50 -14.65 -2.07 3.50
CA ALA A 50 -14.79 -0.92 2.62
C ALA A 50 -14.03 0.31 3.15
N ARG A 51 -13.91 0.45 4.47
CA ARG A 51 -13.18 1.56 5.11
C ARG A 51 -11.70 1.53 4.71
N PHE A 52 -11.09 0.34 4.67
CA PHE A 52 -9.72 0.18 4.21
C PHE A 52 -9.52 0.81 2.82
N TRP A 53 -10.42 0.53 1.87
CA TRP A 53 -10.32 1.04 0.50
C TRP A 53 -10.57 2.54 0.38
N SER A 54 -11.44 3.10 1.22
CA SER A 54 -11.65 4.56 1.31
C SER A 54 -10.38 5.25 1.82
N ASP A 55 -9.82 4.76 2.93
CA ASP A 55 -8.59 5.29 3.53
C ASP A 55 -7.40 5.15 2.58
N PHE A 56 -7.30 4.00 1.90
CA PHE A 56 -6.31 3.75 0.86
C PHE A 56 -6.41 4.73 -0.31
N ALA A 57 -7.63 5.05 -0.77
CA ALA A 57 -7.82 6.03 -1.84
C ALA A 57 -7.38 7.43 -1.43
N VAL A 58 -7.71 7.87 -0.22
CA VAL A 58 -7.31 9.18 0.34
C VAL A 58 -5.78 9.25 0.49
N ALA A 59 -5.16 8.24 1.08
CA ALA A 59 -3.70 8.19 1.26
C ALA A 59 -2.96 8.15 -0.09
N ARG A 60 -3.56 7.58 -1.13
CA ARG A 60 -2.98 7.54 -2.48
C ARG A 60 -3.03 8.88 -3.20
N SER A 61 -4.07 9.70 -2.99
CA SER A 61 -4.19 11.01 -3.63
C SER A 61 -3.27 12.09 -3.07
N GLY A 62 -2.52 11.80 -2.00
CA GLY A 62 -1.50 12.70 -1.45
C GLY A 62 -1.85 13.37 -0.13
N GLY A 63 -3.11 13.28 0.31
CA GLY A 63 -3.63 14.09 1.43
C GLY A 63 -3.93 15.52 1.00
#